data_AF-A0A2W0A031-F1
#
_entry.id   AF-A0A2W0A031-F1
#
_cell.length_a   1.000
_cell.length_b   1.000
_cell.length_c   1.000
_cell.angle_alpha   90.00
_cell.angle_beta   90.00
_cell.angle_gamma   90.00
#
_symmetry.space_group_name_H-M   'P 1'
#
loop_
_entity.id
_entity.type
_entity.pdbx_description
1 polymer ?
#
loop_
_entity_poly.entity_id
_entity_poly.type
_entity_poly.pdbx_seq_one_letter_code
_entity_poly.pdbx_strand_id
1 'polypeptide(L)'
;MPLKRSFFTFRSKVNYQKCFMLSCTILACMVGMIACSAERLKSDAELGLTAQQASGRRVYDAYCIRCHEPYSSKGKQGPSLKGVFKKPYLSESGMPANDERVGEIIRYGRSKMPGYSQALTPQQIDDLMAYLHTL
;
A
#
# COMPACT_ATOMS: atom_id res chain seq x y z
N MET A 1 61.49 -21.30 -45.34
CA MET A 1 60.21 -22.00 -45.63
C MET A 1 59.89 -22.93 -44.46
N PRO A 2 58.62 -23.10 -44.01
CA PRO A 2 57.43 -22.28 -44.18
C PRO A 2 56.81 -21.81 -42.83
N LEU A 3 55.80 -20.94 -42.97
CA LEU A 3 54.97 -20.31 -41.94
C LEU A 3 54.07 -21.31 -41.18
N LYS A 4 53.78 -21.02 -39.89
CA LYS A 4 52.43 -21.27 -39.31
C LYS A 4 52.02 -20.16 -38.34
N ARG A 5 51.10 -19.31 -38.83
CA ARG A 5 50.41 -18.25 -38.11
C ARG A 5 49.31 -18.82 -37.21
N SER A 6 49.25 -18.29 -35.99
CA SER A 6 48.07 -17.69 -35.32
C SER A 6 46.71 -18.37 -35.52
N PHE A 7 46.28 -19.21 -34.57
CA PHE A 7 44.87 -19.63 -34.45
C PHE A 7 44.34 -19.79 -33.00
N PHE A 8 45.16 -19.59 -31.96
CA PHE A 8 44.77 -19.94 -30.58
C PHE A 8 44.15 -18.79 -29.76
N THR A 9 44.28 -17.53 -30.17
CA THR A 9 43.85 -16.35 -29.40
C THR A 9 42.41 -15.88 -29.67
N PHE A 10 41.72 -16.45 -30.65
CA PHE A 10 40.38 -16.01 -31.05
C PHE A 10 39.25 -16.72 -30.27
N ARG A 11 39.43 -18.00 -29.91
CA ARG A 11 38.40 -18.82 -29.25
C ARG A 11 38.12 -18.40 -27.81
N SER A 12 39.13 -17.96 -27.07
CA SER A 12 39.00 -17.57 -25.64
C SER A 12 38.24 -16.25 -25.46
N LYS A 13 38.47 -15.26 -26.34
CA LYS A 13 37.74 -13.98 -26.32
C LYS A 13 36.25 -14.14 -26.62
N VAL A 14 35.91 -15.03 -27.56
CA VAL A 14 34.51 -15.34 -27.89
C VAL A 14 33.79 -16.03 -26.72
N ASN A 15 34.47 -16.90 -25.97
CA ASN A 15 33.90 -17.55 -24.79
C ASN A 15 33.77 -16.58 -23.59
N TYR A 16 34.75 -15.69 -23.40
CA TYR A 16 34.69 -14.64 -22.37
C TYR A 16 33.58 -13.62 -22.65
N GLN A 17 33.42 -13.21 -23.91
CA GLN A 17 32.36 -12.29 -24.35
C GLN A 17 30.97 -12.92 -24.26
N LYS A 18 30.84 -14.23 -24.50
CA LYS A 18 29.58 -14.97 -24.30
C LYS A 18 29.24 -15.15 -22.82
N CYS A 19 30.22 -15.48 -21.96
CA CYS A 19 30.01 -15.55 -20.51
C CYS A 19 29.69 -14.17 -19.90
N PHE A 20 30.33 -13.10 -20.39
CA PHE A 20 30.03 -11.74 -19.95
C PHE A 20 28.62 -11.29 -20.37
N MET A 21 28.22 -11.58 -21.61
CA MET A 21 26.85 -11.30 -22.09
C MET A 21 25.78 -12.14 -21.36
N LEU A 22 26.06 -13.42 -21.06
CA LEU A 22 25.17 -14.26 -20.24
C LEU A 22 25.09 -13.76 -18.79
N SER A 23 26.21 -13.34 -18.20
CA SER A 23 26.24 -12.76 -16.85
C SER A 23 25.45 -11.45 -16.78
N CYS A 24 25.59 -10.56 -17.78
CA CYS A 24 24.87 -9.29 -17.83
C CYS A 24 23.36 -9.46 -18.05
N THR A 25 22.95 -10.45 -18.84
CA THR A 25 21.53 -10.75 -19.06
C THR A 25 20.87 -11.35 -17.82
N ILE A 26 21.55 -12.24 -17.10
CA ILE A 26 21.05 -12.79 -15.84
C ILE A 26 20.93 -11.69 -14.75
N LEU A 27 21.91 -10.78 -14.67
CA LEU A 27 21.85 -9.65 -13.73
C LEU A 27 20.72 -8.67 -14.08
N ALA A 28 20.51 -8.39 -15.37
CA ALA A 28 19.41 -7.54 -15.84
C ALA A 28 18.03 -8.16 -15.58
N CYS A 29 17.89 -9.49 -15.70
CA CYS A 29 16.66 -10.19 -15.35
C CYS A 29 16.37 -10.15 -13.85
N MET A 30 17.39 -10.23 -12.99
CA MET A 30 17.24 -10.10 -11.53
C MET A 30 16.78 -8.69 -11.12
N VAL A 31 17.27 -7.64 -11.78
CA VAL A 31 16.83 -6.25 -11.52
C VAL A 31 15.40 -6.01 -12.00
N GLY A 32 14.98 -6.63 -13.11
CA GLY A 32 13.63 -6.47 -13.66
C GLY A 32 12.51 -7.02 -12.77
N MET A 33 12.79 -8.02 -11.92
CA MET A 33 11.79 -8.65 -11.05
C MET A 33 11.48 -7.84 -9.77
N ILE A 34 12.27 -6.83 -9.42
CA ILE A 34 12.04 -5.96 -8.24
C ILE A 34 10.99 -4.87 -8.53
N ALA A 35 10.67 -4.60 -9.80
CA ALA A 35 9.73 -3.55 -10.20
C ALA A 35 8.24 -3.97 -10.17
N CYS A 36 7.93 -5.22 -9.83
CA CYS A 36 6.55 -5.68 -9.67
C CYS A 36 6.14 -5.54 -8.20
N SER A 37 5.09 -4.77 -7.92
CA SER A 37 4.44 -4.56 -6.61
C SER A 37 4.84 -3.34 -5.77
N ALA A 38 5.45 -2.31 -6.36
CA ALA A 38 5.35 -0.96 -5.79
C ALA A 38 4.11 -0.25 -6.35
N GLU A 39 2.90 -0.66 -5.92
CA GLU A 39 1.76 0.25 -6.06
C GLU A 39 2.12 1.51 -5.26
N ARG A 40 2.39 2.62 -5.95
CA ARG A 40 2.68 3.89 -5.30
C ARG A 40 1.48 4.22 -4.40
N LEU A 41 1.70 4.22 -3.09
CA LEU A 41 0.71 4.75 -2.16
C LEU A 41 0.47 6.22 -2.57
N LYS A 42 -0.77 6.55 -2.95
CA LYS A 42 -1.11 7.88 -3.43
C LYS A 42 -0.72 8.94 -2.41
N SER A 43 -0.15 10.05 -2.88
CA SER A 43 0.18 11.18 -2.02
C SER A 43 -1.09 11.91 -1.57
N ASP A 44 -1.02 12.67 -0.47
CA ASP A 44 -2.16 13.48 0.01
C ASP A 44 -2.61 14.49 -1.06
N ALA A 45 -1.67 15.04 -1.83
CA ALA A 45 -1.94 15.95 -2.94
C ALA A 45 -2.68 15.25 -4.10
N GLU A 46 -2.28 14.03 -4.46
CA GLU A 46 -2.97 13.23 -5.49
C GLU A 46 -4.39 12.86 -5.07
N LEU A 47 -4.61 12.67 -3.77
CA LEU A 47 -5.92 12.41 -3.19
C LEU A 47 -6.76 13.69 -2.97
N GLY A 48 -6.17 14.89 -3.18
CA GLY A 48 -6.85 16.16 -2.95
C GLY A 48 -7.24 16.41 -1.49
N LEU A 49 -6.48 15.84 -0.54
CA LEU A 49 -6.80 15.96 0.88
C LEU A 49 -6.53 17.36 1.41
N THR A 50 -7.45 17.88 2.23
CA THR A 50 -7.18 19.03 3.08
C THR A 50 -6.15 18.68 4.15
N ALA A 51 -5.58 19.68 4.83
CA ALA A 51 -4.65 19.44 5.93
C ALA A 51 -5.26 18.57 7.05
N GLN A 52 -6.55 18.75 7.34
CA GLN A 52 -7.28 17.96 8.33
C GLN A 52 -7.44 16.51 7.89
N GLN A 53 -7.84 16.29 6.64
CA GLN A 53 -7.97 14.93 6.08
C GLN A 53 -6.62 14.21 5.99
N ALA A 54 -5.55 14.93 5.67
CA ALA A 54 -4.19 14.39 5.70
C ALA A 54 -3.76 13.99 7.12
N SER A 55 -4.10 14.79 8.15
CA SER A 55 -3.91 14.40 9.55
C SER A 55 -4.71 13.15 9.91
N GLY A 56 -5.96 13.07 9.49
CA GLY A 56 -6.82 11.90 9.68
C GLY A 56 -6.27 10.65 9.01
N ARG A 57 -5.73 10.79 7.79
CA ARG A 57 -5.07 9.71 7.07
C ARG A 57 -3.87 9.16 7.84
N ARG A 58 -3.04 10.02 8.43
CA ARG A 58 -1.92 9.56 9.28
C ARG A 58 -2.40 8.75 10.47
N VAL A 59 -3.51 9.13 11.11
CA VAL A 59 -4.14 8.33 12.17
C VAL A 59 -4.63 6.99 11.61
N TYR A 60 -5.30 7.00 10.46
CA TYR A 60 -5.77 5.77 9.81
C TYR A 60 -4.62 4.81 9.50
N ASP A 61 -3.53 5.31 8.94
CA ASP A 61 -2.35 4.52 8.58
C ASP A 61 -1.65 3.93 9.81
N ALA A 62 -1.68 4.64 10.95
CA ALA A 62 -1.09 4.15 12.19
C ALA A 62 -1.94 3.08 12.91
N TYR A 63 -3.28 3.23 12.89
CA TYR A 63 -4.17 2.44 13.75
C TYR A 63 -5.14 1.52 13.01
N CYS A 64 -5.60 1.91 11.82
CA CYS A 64 -6.75 1.30 11.17
C CYS A 64 -6.37 0.41 9.97
N ILE A 65 -5.35 0.81 9.19
CA ILE A 65 -5.00 0.18 7.91
C ILE A 65 -4.60 -1.29 8.02
N ARG A 66 -4.14 -1.73 9.20
CA ARG A 66 -3.79 -3.13 9.45
C ARG A 66 -5.01 -4.05 9.29
N CYS A 67 -6.20 -3.56 9.62
CA CYS A 67 -7.43 -4.35 9.60
C CYS A 67 -8.41 -3.91 8.51
N HIS A 68 -8.36 -2.66 8.07
CA HIS A 68 -9.30 -2.09 7.11
C HIS A 68 -8.57 -1.64 5.83
N GLU A 69 -9.13 -1.99 4.68
CA GLU A 69 -8.70 -1.45 3.39
C GLU A 69 -9.46 -0.14 3.09
N PRO A 70 -8.76 0.97 2.82
CA PRO A 70 -9.41 2.25 2.50
C PRO A 70 -9.89 2.33 1.03
N TYR A 71 -9.22 1.63 0.11
CA TYR A 71 -9.42 1.84 -1.34
C TYR A 71 -9.78 0.57 -2.13
N SER A 72 -9.63 -0.60 -1.53
CA SER A 72 -10.04 -1.89 -2.10
C SER A 72 -11.45 -2.24 -1.67
N SER A 73 -12.24 -2.88 -2.54
CA SER A 73 -13.55 -3.47 -2.14
C SER A 73 -13.39 -4.72 -1.28
N LYS A 74 -12.20 -5.34 -1.27
CA LYS A 74 -11.87 -6.49 -0.45
C LYS A 74 -11.45 -6.04 0.95
N GLY A 75 -12.06 -6.60 2.00
CA GLY A 75 -11.63 -6.40 3.38
C GLY A 75 -10.34 -7.15 3.75
N LYS A 76 -9.82 -6.90 4.96
CA LYS A 76 -8.76 -7.72 5.58
C LYS A 76 -9.36 -8.51 6.75
N GLN A 77 -8.90 -8.23 7.96
CA GLN A 77 -9.47 -8.72 9.22
C GLN A 77 -10.80 -8.02 9.54
N GLY A 78 -10.93 -6.75 9.14
CA GLY A 78 -12.17 -5.99 9.15
C GLY A 78 -12.72 -5.75 7.73
N PRO A 79 -13.96 -5.26 7.63
CA PRO A 79 -14.56 -4.88 6.35
C PRO A 79 -13.75 -3.80 5.64
N SER A 80 -13.90 -3.73 4.32
CA SER A 80 -13.43 -2.58 3.54
C SER A 80 -14.16 -1.31 3.99
N LEU A 81 -13.42 -0.20 4.09
CA LEU A 81 -13.96 1.12 4.38
C LEU A 81 -14.11 2.01 3.14
N LYS A 82 -13.84 1.46 1.96
CA LYS A 82 -14.07 2.16 0.69
C LYS A 82 -15.54 2.57 0.58
N GLY A 83 -15.78 3.86 0.46
CA GLY A 83 -17.12 4.44 0.38
C GLY A 83 -17.99 4.14 1.60
N VAL A 84 -17.42 4.04 2.81
CA VAL A 84 -18.19 3.68 4.02
C VAL A 84 -19.38 4.64 4.25
N PHE A 85 -19.18 5.95 4.07
CA PHE A 85 -20.24 6.96 4.21
C PHE A 85 -21.06 7.18 2.92
N LYS A 86 -20.69 6.53 1.81
CA LYS A 86 -21.50 6.55 0.57
C LYS A 86 -22.66 5.56 0.62
N LYS A 87 -22.69 4.69 1.64
CA LYS A 87 -23.75 3.70 1.88
C LYS A 87 -24.63 4.18 3.03
N PRO A 88 -25.92 3.83 3.05
CA PRO A 88 -26.80 4.19 4.18
C PRO A 88 -26.48 3.40 5.46
N TYR A 89 -25.91 2.19 5.32
CA TYR A 89 -25.67 1.26 6.42
C TYR A 89 -24.28 0.63 6.36
N LEU A 90 -23.72 0.35 7.54
CA LEU A 90 -22.46 -0.37 7.72
C LEU A 90 -22.63 -1.85 7.36
N SER A 91 -21.70 -2.41 6.58
CA SER A 91 -21.84 -3.75 5.98
C SER A 91 -22.03 -4.88 7.01
N GLU A 92 -21.31 -4.82 8.12
CA GLU A 92 -21.27 -5.92 9.10
C GLU A 92 -22.40 -5.85 10.13
N SER A 93 -22.81 -4.64 10.51
CA SER A 93 -23.74 -4.43 11.63
C SER A 93 -25.14 -4.03 11.19
N GLY A 94 -25.32 -3.56 9.94
CA GLY A 94 -26.57 -2.98 9.48
C GLY A 94 -26.93 -1.64 10.14
N MET A 95 -26.06 -1.09 11.01
CA MET A 95 -26.28 0.20 11.65
C MET A 95 -26.09 1.36 10.64
N PRO A 96 -26.69 2.54 10.87
CA PRO A 96 -26.48 3.70 10.03
C PRO A 96 -25.00 4.03 9.85
N ALA A 97 -24.57 4.27 8.61
CA ALA A 97 -23.22 4.73 8.31
C ALA A 97 -23.17 6.26 8.41
N ASN A 98 -23.16 6.78 9.64
CA ASN A 98 -23.12 8.21 9.94
C ASN A 98 -22.08 8.52 11.02
N ASP A 99 -21.84 9.81 11.25
CA ASP A 99 -20.74 10.27 12.11
C ASP A 99 -20.86 9.83 13.56
N GLU A 100 -22.08 9.88 14.08
CA GLU A 100 -22.40 9.43 15.43
C GLU A 100 -22.03 7.96 15.61
N ARG A 101 -22.55 7.08 14.74
CA ARG A 101 -22.33 5.63 14.86
C ARG A 101 -20.90 5.21 14.59
N VAL A 102 -20.28 5.76 13.55
CA VAL A 102 -18.87 5.43 13.23
C VAL A 102 -17.95 5.98 14.33
N GLY A 103 -18.21 7.19 14.82
CA GLY A 103 -17.46 7.77 15.94
C GLY A 103 -17.58 6.97 17.24
N GLU A 104 -18.77 6.47 17.58
CA GLU A 104 -18.98 5.56 18.72
C GLU A 104 -18.18 4.27 18.57
N ILE A 105 -18.21 3.64 17.39
CA ILE A 105 -17.46 2.41 17.12
C ILE A 105 -15.95 2.66 17.25
N ILE A 106 -15.45 3.79 16.77
CA ILE A 106 -14.02 4.14 16.91
C ILE A 106 -13.65 4.34 18.39
N ARG A 107 -14.48 5.05 19.16
CA ARG A 107 -14.20 5.37 20.57
C ARG A 107 -14.25 4.14 21.48
N TYR A 108 -15.26 3.30 21.30
CA TYR A 108 -15.60 2.23 22.25
C TYR A 108 -15.35 0.82 21.69
N GLY A 109 -15.06 0.69 20.40
CA GLY A 109 -14.88 -0.59 19.74
C GLY A 109 -16.21 -1.29 19.49
N ARG A 110 -16.13 -2.40 18.74
CA ARG A 110 -17.28 -3.28 18.51
C ARG A 110 -16.80 -4.67 18.12
N SER A 111 -17.35 -5.71 18.76
CA SER A 111 -16.97 -7.10 18.49
C SER A 111 -15.45 -7.27 18.64
N LYS A 112 -14.74 -7.63 17.56
CA LYS A 112 -13.28 -7.79 17.54
C LYS A 112 -12.51 -6.50 17.26
N MET A 113 -13.18 -5.39 16.96
CA MET A 113 -12.55 -4.08 16.77
C MET A 113 -12.32 -3.42 18.14
N PRO A 114 -11.07 -3.10 18.53
CA PRO A 114 -10.80 -2.41 19.79
C PRO A 114 -11.31 -0.97 19.75
N GLY A 115 -11.60 -0.41 20.94
CA GLY A 115 -11.89 1.01 21.11
C GLY A 115 -10.63 1.84 21.27
N TYR A 116 -10.66 3.08 20.77
CA TYR A 116 -9.49 3.96 20.71
C TYR A 116 -9.60 5.22 21.57
N SER A 117 -10.64 5.37 22.40
CA SER A 117 -10.82 6.54 23.28
C SER A 117 -9.66 6.79 24.26
N GLN A 118 -8.89 5.75 24.61
CA GLN A 118 -7.70 5.87 25.47
C GLN A 118 -6.40 6.12 24.69
N ALA A 119 -6.42 5.94 23.37
CA ALA A 119 -5.23 6.03 22.50
C ALA A 119 -5.23 7.27 21.59
N LEU A 120 -6.42 7.78 21.25
CA LEU A 120 -6.60 8.91 20.35
C LEU A 120 -7.23 10.08 21.10
N THR A 121 -6.73 11.29 20.85
CA THR A 121 -7.35 12.52 21.33
C THR A 121 -8.66 12.80 20.58
N PRO A 122 -9.56 13.64 21.13
CA PRO A 122 -10.77 14.06 20.42
C PRO A 122 -10.46 14.63 19.02
N GLN A 123 -9.46 15.51 18.91
CA GLN A 123 -9.05 16.09 17.63
C GLN A 123 -8.56 15.02 16.63
N GLN A 124 -7.82 14.02 17.09
CA GLN A 124 -7.39 12.93 16.20
C GLN A 124 -8.55 12.09 15.68
N ILE A 125 -9.59 11.90 16.50
CA ILE A 125 -10.82 11.22 16.07
C ILE A 125 -11.57 12.08 15.06
N ASP A 126 -11.66 13.39 15.29
CA ASP A 126 -12.34 14.31 14.36
C ASP A 126 -11.62 14.39 13.01
N ASP A 127 -10.28 14.47 13.03
CA ASP A 127 -9.46 14.41 11.82
C ASP A 127 -9.63 13.07 11.08
N LEU A 128 -9.64 11.95 11.82
CA LEU A 128 -9.87 10.62 11.27
C LEU A 128 -11.24 10.54 10.60
N MET A 129 -12.30 11.06 11.23
CA MET A 129 -13.63 11.12 10.65
C MET A 129 -13.64 11.93 9.35
N ALA A 130 -12.97 13.08 9.32
CA ALA A 130 -12.83 13.88 8.10
C ALA A 130 -12.16 13.10 6.96
N TYR A 131 -11.12 12.30 7.26
CA TYR A 131 -10.50 11.43 6.26
C TYR A 131 -11.43 10.30 5.80
N LEU A 132 -12.15 9.63 6.70
CA LEU A 132 -13.07 8.55 6.36
C LEU A 132 -14.18 9.00 5.39
N HIS A 133 -14.60 10.28 5.47
CA HIS A 133 -15.53 10.89 4.51
C HIS A 133 -14.99 11.01 3.07
N THR A 134 -13.68 10.90 2.89
CA THR A 134 -13.06 10.94 1.55
C THR A 134 -13.05 9.57 0.85
N LEU A 135 -13.27 8.48 1.60
CA LEU A 135 -13.11 7.11 1.12
C LEU A 135 -14.22 6.65 0.15
#